data_AF-A0A257YVP8-F1
#
_entry.id   AF-A0A257YVP8-F1
#
_cell.length_a   1.000
_cell.length_b   1.000
_cell.length_c   1.000
_cell.angle_alpha   90.00
_cell.angle_beta   90.00
_cell.angle_gamma   90.00
#
_symmetry.space_group_name_H-M   'P 1'
#
loop_
_entity.id
_entity.type
_entity.pdbx_description
1 polymer ?
#
loop_
_entity_poly.entity_id
_entity_poly.type
_entity_poly.pdbx_seq_one_letter_code
_entity_poly.pdbx_strand_id
1 'polypeptide(L)'
;TLRDYARDRLSGLNWLKLQGNSAGKGAIFSFTMTGAAHAHDISTILDKRGIAVRAGTHCAQPLMAHLGITASCRASFGLYNTVGEVDALVSALELAQELFA
;
A
#
# COMPACT_ATOMS: atom_id res chain seq x y z
N THR A 1 17.23 -5.32 1.54
CA THR A 1 16.97 -4.08 2.31
C THR A 1 15.51 -4.05 2.75
N LEU A 2 15.08 -3.11 3.61
CA LEU A 2 13.64 -2.98 3.98
C LEU A 2 12.75 -2.80 2.74
N ARG A 3 13.21 -2.02 1.75
CA ARG A 3 12.55 -1.89 0.45
C ARG A 3 12.33 -3.24 -0.22
N ASP A 4 13.37 -4.07 -0.30
CA ASP A 4 13.29 -5.35 -1.02
C ASP A 4 12.35 -6.32 -0.30
N TYR A 5 12.47 -6.39 1.03
CA TYR A 5 11.57 -7.20 1.85
C TYR A 5 10.10 -6.80 1.68
N ALA A 6 9.80 -5.49 1.75
CA ALA A 6 8.45 -4.99 1.52
C ALA A 6 7.97 -5.23 0.08
N ARG A 7 8.86 -5.13 -0.91
CA ARG A 7 8.52 -5.43 -2.32
C ARG A 7 8.10 -6.88 -2.46
N ASP A 8 8.88 -7.81 -1.92
CA ASP A 8 8.64 -9.24 -2.04
C ASP A 8 7.31 -9.60 -1.35
N ARG A 9 7.11 -9.15 -0.11
CA ARG A 9 5.89 -9.41 0.66
C ARG A 9 4.63 -8.85 0.01
N LEU A 10 4.66 -7.60 -0.47
CA LEU A 10 3.51 -6.98 -1.10
C LEU A 10 3.24 -7.53 -2.50
N SER A 11 4.28 -7.94 -3.25
CA SER A 11 4.11 -8.53 -4.59
C SER A 11 3.50 -9.93 -4.57
N GLY A 12 3.62 -10.65 -3.44
CA GLY A 12 2.98 -11.95 -3.24
C GLY A 12 1.45 -11.89 -3.10
N LEU A 13 0.89 -10.70 -2.90
CA LEU A 13 -0.55 -10.49 -2.73
C LEU A 13 -1.21 -10.27 -4.10
N ASN A 14 -1.72 -11.34 -4.72
CA ASN A 14 -2.30 -11.32 -6.07
C ASN A 14 -3.50 -10.34 -6.23
N TRP A 15 -4.18 -10.02 -5.14
CA TRP A 15 -5.28 -9.05 -5.08
C TRP A 15 -4.82 -7.61 -4.89
N LEU A 16 -3.55 -7.37 -4.58
CA LEU A 16 -2.96 -6.05 -4.40
C LEU A 16 -2.28 -5.58 -5.69
N LYS A 17 -2.65 -4.40 -6.18
CA LYS A 17 -2.02 -3.78 -7.35
C LYS A 17 -1.06 -2.69 -6.91
N LEU A 18 0.24 -2.95 -7.04
CA LEU A 18 1.30 -1.98 -6.78
C LEU A 18 1.44 -1.01 -7.96
N GLN A 19 1.43 0.30 -7.69
CA GLN A 19 1.77 1.31 -8.68
C GLN A 19 3.28 1.59 -8.64
N GLY A 20 3.97 1.17 -9.70
CA GLY A 20 5.40 1.42 -9.94
C GLY A 20 6.35 0.33 -9.42
N ASN A 21 7.16 -0.22 -10.33
CA ASN A 21 8.12 -1.31 -10.07
C ASN A 21 9.52 -1.03 -10.64
N SER A 22 9.99 0.23 -10.65
CA SER A 22 11.36 0.53 -11.08
C SER A 22 12.39 -0.21 -10.23
N ALA A 23 13.48 -0.71 -10.83
CA ALA A 23 14.53 -1.43 -10.14
C ALA A 23 15.16 -0.58 -9.03
N GLY A 24 15.45 0.69 -9.34
CA GLY A 24 16.07 1.67 -8.43
C GLY A 24 15.09 2.43 -7.53
N LYS A 25 13.82 2.03 -7.43
CA LYS A 25 12.83 2.78 -6.60
C LYS A 25 13.26 2.87 -5.12
N GLY A 26 12.77 3.89 -4.44
CA GLY A 26 12.82 4.00 -2.98
C GLY A 26 11.82 3.09 -2.26
N ALA A 27 11.85 3.08 -0.92
CA ALA A 27 10.94 2.31 -0.07
C ALA A 27 9.54 2.96 0.06
N ILE A 28 8.93 3.26 -1.09
CA ILE A 28 7.58 3.85 -1.19
C ILE A 28 6.72 2.94 -2.06
N PHE A 29 5.60 2.50 -1.49
CA PHE A 29 4.69 1.55 -2.10
C PHE A 29 3.30 2.17 -2.13
N SER A 30 2.94 2.70 -3.31
CA SER A 30 1.55 3.04 -3.63
C SER A 30 0.83 1.78 -4.10
N PHE A 31 -0.38 1.58 -3.62
CA PHE A 31 -1.17 0.40 -3.94
C PHE A 31 -2.66 0.68 -3.96
N THR A 32 -3.36 -0.11 -4.77
CA THR A 32 -4.81 -0.28 -4.75
C THR A 32 -5.14 -1.74 -4.51
N MET A 33 -6.33 -2.03 -4.01
CA MET A 33 -6.81 -3.39 -3.82
C MET A 33 -7.86 -3.70 -4.88
N THR A 34 -7.86 -4.94 -5.38
CA THR A 34 -8.89 -5.41 -6.31
C THR A 34 -10.20 -5.59 -5.56
N GLY A 35 -11.33 -5.22 -6.18
CA GLY A 35 -12.67 -5.32 -5.57
C GLY A 35 -13.26 -3.96 -5.20
N ALA A 36 -14.20 -3.96 -4.25
CA ALA A 36 -14.96 -2.77 -3.84
C ALA A 36 -14.19 -1.84 -2.86
N ALA A 37 -12.99 -2.22 -2.46
CA ALA A 37 -12.23 -1.49 -1.46
C ALA A 37 -11.63 -0.19 -2.00
N HIS A 38 -12.17 0.96 -1.56
CA HIS A 38 -11.57 2.25 -1.88
C HIS A 38 -10.35 2.51 -0.99
N ALA A 39 -9.40 3.32 -1.48
CA ALA A 39 -8.19 3.67 -0.74
C ALA A 39 -8.47 4.23 0.67
N HIS A 40 -9.52 5.05 0.81
CA HIS A 40 -9.88 5.62 2.12
C HIS A 40 -10.41 4.56 3.10
N ASP A 41 -11.13 3.55 2.62
CA ASP A 41 -11.64 2.47 3.46
C ASP A 41 -10.49 1.57 3.95
N ILE A 42 -9.58 1.21 3.04
CA ILE A 42 -8.35 0.47 3.37
C ILE A 42 -7.55 1.22 4.43
N SER A 43 -7.31 2.52 4.23
CA SER A 43 -6.57 3.34 5.19
C SER A 43 -7.24 3.38 6.57
N THR A 44 -8.57 3.37 6.62
CA THR A 44 -9.33 3.41 7.87
C THR A 44 -9.21 2.09 8.64
N ILE A 45 -9.27 0.96 7.93
CA ILE A 45 -9.06 -0.37 8.54
C ILE A 45 -7.63 -0.54 9.06
N LEU A 46 -6.65 -0.10 8.27
CA LEU A 46 -5.24 -0.15 8.67
C LEU A 46 -4.98 0.70 9.93
N ASP A 47 -5.56 1.90 10.01
CA ASP A 47 -5.47 2.77 11.20
C ASP A 47 -6.03 2.09 12.46
N LYS A 48 -7.15 1.36 12.34
CA LYS A 48 -7.71 0.57 13.46
C LYS A 48 -6.80 -0.55 13.96
N ARG A 49 -5.81 -0.97 13.15
CA ARG A 49 -4.76 -1.94 13.51
C ARG A 49 -3.45 -1.26 13.94
N GLY A 50 -3.44 0.07 14.07
CA GLY A 50 -2.26 0.86 14.41
C GLY A 50 -1.30 1.10 13.24
N ILE A 51 -1.73 0.85 12.00
CA ILE A 51 -0.90 1.01 10.80
C ILE A 51 -1.23 2.32 10.10
N ALA A 52 -0.31 3.28 10.21
CA ALA A 52 -0.47 4.58 9.55
C ALA A 52 -0.05 4.52 8.07
N VAL A 53 -1.02 4.70 7.17
CA VAL A 53 -0.80 4.91 5.73
C VAL A 53 -1.50 6.18 5.27
N ARG A 54 -1.22 6.63 4.04
CA ARG A 54 -1.97 7.74 3.43
C ARG A 54 -2.83 7.24 2.28
N ALA A 55 -4.11 7.62 2.26
CA ALA A 55 -4.98 7.47 1.09
C ALA A 55 -5.19 8.80 0.37
N GLY A 56 -5.35 8.75 -0.95
CA GLY A 56 -5.74 9.89 -1.78
C GLY A 56 -4.87 10.06 -3.02
N THR A 57 -4.75 11.30 -3.47
CA THR A 57 -4.02 11.68 -4.70
C THR A 57 -2.52 11.89 -4.48
N HIS A 58 -2.07 11.92 -3.22
CA HIS A 58 -0.68 12.19 -2.83
C HIS A 58 -0.09 13.46 -3.44
N CYS A 59 -0.93 14.47 -3.70
CA CYS A 59 -0.57 15.71 -4.42
C CYS A 59 -0.03 15.45 -5.85
N ALA A 60 -0.40 14.32 -6.47
CA ALA A 60 0.10 13.87 -7.77
C ALA A 60 -1.06 13.53 -8.74
N GLN A 61 -2.08 14.39 -8.81
CA GLN A 61 -3.28 14.19 -9.64
C GLN A 61 -2.98 13.86 -11.12
N PRO A 62 -2.02 14.50 -11.81
CA PRO A 62 -1.73 14.15 -13.21
C PRO A 62 -1.23 12.71 -13.38
N LEU A 63 -0.43 12.21 -12.44
CA LEU A 63 0.04 10.82 -12.45
C LEU A 63 -1.10 9.84 -12.19
N MET A 64 -2.00 10.18 -11.28
CA MET A 64 -3.20 9.38 -10.99
C MET A 64 -4.08 9.24 -12.23
N ALA A 65 -4.32 10.34 -12.95
CA ALA A 65 -5.05 10.34 -14.21
C ALA A 65 -4.36 9.49 -15.28
N HIS A 66 -3.04 9.58 -15.42
CA HIS A 66 -2.26 8.73 -16.34
C HIS A 66 -2.38 7.24 -16.00
N LEU A 67 -2.40 6.89 -14.72
CA LEU A 67 -2.57 5.52 -14.22
C LEU A 67 -4.02 5.03 -14.25
N GLY A 68 -5.00 5.89 -14.58
CA GLY A 68 -6.42 5.55 -14.59
C GLY A 68 -7.01 5.28 -13.21
N ILE A 69 -6.43 5.85 -12.15
CA ILE A 69 -6.92 5.70 -10.76
C ILE A 69 -7.26 7.07 -10.17
N THR A 70 -8.24 7.12 -9.25
CA THR A 70 -8.63 8.36 -8.57
C THR A 70 -7.91 8.56 -7.24
N ALA A 71 -7.55 7.46 -6.58
CA ALA A 71 -6.80 7.43 -5.33
C ALA A 71 -6.01 6.13 -5.19
N SER A 72 -4.96 6.15 -4.37
CA SER A 72 -4.27 4.95 -3.89
C SER A 72 -3.95 5.08 -2.40
N CYS A 73 -3.74 3.95 -1.73
CA CYS A 73 -3.03 3.93 -0.46
C CYS A 73 -1.53 4.01 -0.70
N ARG A 74 -0.78 4.53 0.27
CA ARG A 74 0.68 4.61 0.22
C ARG A 74 1.30 4.29 1.57
N ALA A 75 2.12 3.25 1.59
CA ALA A 75 3.07 2.97 2.67
C ALA A 75 4.45 3.49 2.25
N SER A 76 5.02 4.39 3.06
CA SER A 76 6.31 5.02 2.80
C SER A 76 7.20 4.83 4.02
N PHE A 77 8.28 4.06 3.85
CA PHE A 77 9.16 3.67 4.94
C PHE A 77 10.31 4.68 5.14
N GLY A 78 10.55 5.03 6.40
CA GLY A 78 11.70 5.80 6.85
C GLY A 78 12.85 4.90 7.35
N LEU A 79 13.93 5.54 7.81
CA LEU A 79 15.14 4.85 8.29
C LEU A 79 14.90 3.96 9.52
N TYR A 80 13.90 4.29 10.32
CA TYR A 80 13.60 3.66 11.60
C TYR A 80 12.64 2.47 11.46
N ASN A 81 12.09 2.25 10.26
CA ASN A 81 11.12 1.19 10.08
C ASN A 81 11.77 -0.19 10.05
N THR A 82 11.00 -1.21 10.44
CA THR A 82 11.49 -2.57 10.63
C THR A 82 10.75 -3.58 9.74
N VAL A 83 11.35 -4.76 9.54
CA VAL A 83 10.67 -5.87 8.85
C VAL A 83 9.40 -6.32 9.58
N GLY A 84 9.36 -6.23 10.91
CA GLY A 84 8.16 -6.54 11.69
C GLY A 84 7.00 -5.58 11.42
N GLU A 85 7.28 -4.30 11.14
CA GLU A 85 6.23 -3.35 10.72
C GLU A 85 5.73 -3.62 9.30
N VAL A 86 6.59 -4.14 8.41
CA VAL A 86 6.16 -4.64 7.09
C VAL A 86 5.24 -5.84 7.26
N ASP A 87 5.56 -6.76 8.17
CA ASP A 87 4.72 -7.92 8.47
C ASP A 87 3.36 -7.50 9.05
N ALA A 88 3.37 -6.54 9.97
CA ALA A 88 2.14 -5.97 10.54
C ALA A 88 1.27 -5.27 9.48
N LEU A 89 1.89 -4.53 8.55
CA LEU A 89 1.21 -3.96 7.41
C LEU A 89 0.55 -5.03 6.53
N VAL A 90 1.27 -6.10 6.19
CA VAL A 90 0.74 -7.20 5.36
C VAL A 90 -0.43 -7.88 6.05
N SER A 91 -0.32 -8.20 7.33
CA SER A 91 -1.41 -8.80 8.11
C SER A 91 -2.64 -7.89 8.18
N ALA A 92 -2.46 -6.57 8.31
CA ALA A 92 -3.56 -5.61 8.28
C ALA A 92 -4.22 -5.50 6.89
N LEU A 93 -3.44 -5.62 5.81
CA LEU A 93 -3.97 -5.65 4.45
C LEU A 93 -4.75 -6.92 4.15
N GLU A 94 -4.30 -8.08 4.62
CA GLU A 94 -5.03 -9.35 4.51
C GLU A 94 -6.40 -9.26 5.18
N LEU A 95 -6.46 -8.73 6.41
CA LEU A 95 -7.74 -8.46 7.08
C LEU A 95 -8.62 -7.49 6.28
N ALA A 96 -8.05 -6.42 5.74
CA ALA A 96 -8.80 -5.47 4.92
C ALA A 96 -9.36 -6.16 3.67
N GLN A 97 -8.60 -7.05 3.05
CA GLN A 97 -9.07 -7.81 1.89
C GLN A 97 -10.21 -8.75 2.26
N GLU A 98 -10.13 -9.48 3.37
CA GLU A 98 -11.19 -10.37 3.86
C GLU A 98 -12.51 -9.61 4.12
N LEU A 99 -12.45 -8.38 4.61
CA LEU A 99 -13.63 -7.55 4.87
C LEU A 99 -14.32 -7.03 3.60
N PHE A 100 -13.62 -6.99 2.46
CA PHE A 100 -14.13 -6.50 1.18
C PHE A 100 -14.24 -7.59 0.10
N ALA A 101 -13.92 -8.83 0.44
CA ALA A 101 -14.00 -9.99 -0.45
C ALA A 101 -15.45 -10.42 -0.75
#